data_AF-A0A7Y4UE95-F1
#
_entry.id   AF-A0A7Y4UE95-F1
#
_cell.length_a   1.000
_cell.length_b   1.000
_cell.length_c   1.000
_cell.angle_alpha   90.00
_cell.angle_beta   90.00
_cell.angle_gamma   90.00
#
_symmetry.space_group_name_H-M   'P 1'
#
loop_
_entity.id
_entity.type
_entity.pdbx_description
1 polymer ?
#
loop_
_entity_poly.entity_id
_entity_poly.type
_entity_poly.pdbx_seq_one_letter_code
_entity_poly.pdbx_strand_id
1 'polypeptide(L)'
;MIRFLIILLFLLAIANAQQVTNAPPKPRSFTIPQIDLAQDTARQVIVDREPGQYLGHPTTVLLEDNKTILAVYPKGHGKGAILYKRSTDGGKTWSARLATPKSWETSLETPTIHRVIDKRGKRRLIIFSGLYPIRSSISEDDGKTWSELQPLGDYGGIVAMGCVERLKNG
;
A
#
# COMPACT_ATOMS: atom_id res chain seq x y z
N MET A 1 -20.15 55.28 2.06
CA MET A 1 -19.00 55.35 1.12
C MET A 1 -17.90 54.32 1.38
N ILE A 2 -17.58 53.96 2.62
CA ILE A 2 -16.47 53.02 2.93
C ILE A 2 -16.78 51.55 2.56
N ARG A 3 -18.04 51.12 2.53
CA ARG A 3 -18.43 49.73 2.15
C ARG A 3 -18.35 49.42 0.66
N PHE A 4 -18.44 50.42 -0.23
CA PHE A 4 -18.30 50.22 -1.68
C PHE A 4 -16.83 50.14 -2.12
N LEU A 5 -15.93 50.77 -1.38
CA LEU A 5 -14.49 50.78 -1.67
C LEU A 5 -13.82 49.42 -1.37
N ILE A 6 -14.32 48.69 -0.36
CA ILE A 6 -13.77 47.38 0.05
C ILE A 6 -14.16 46.25 -0.93
N ILE A 7 -15.35 46.32 -1.54
CA ILE A 7 -15.81 45.33 -2.53
C ILE A 7 -15.04 45.48 -3.85
N LEU A 8 -14.68 46.71 -4.24
CA LEU A 8 -13.91 46.97 -5.46
C LEU A 8 -12.44 46.53 -5.33
N LEU A 9 -11.86 46.65 -4.13
CA LEU A 9 -10.50 46.16 -3.83
C LEU A 9 -10.40 44.63 -3.79
N PHE A 10 -11.46 43.92 -3.40
CA PHE A 10 -11.50 42.45 -3.43
C PHE A 10 -11.65 41.87 -4.85
N LEU A 11 -12.36 42.57 -5.75
CA LEU A 11 -12.51 42.13 -7.14
C LEU A 11 -11.24 42.32 -7.98
N LEU A 12 -10.41 43.34 -7.68
CA LEU A 12 -9.12 43.53 -8.37
C LEU A 12 -8.04 42.50 -7.96
N ALA A 13 -8.15 41.91 -6.75
CA ALA A 13 -7.20 40.90 -6.28
C ALA A 13 -7.43 39.52 -6.92
N ILE A 14 -8.67 39.20 -7.32
CA ILE A 14 -9.01 37.91 -7.96
C ILE A 14 -8.58 37.90 -9.44
N ALA A 15 -8.53 39.05 -10.11
CA ALA A 15 -8.14 39.12 -11.52
C ALA A 15 -6.64 38.83 -11.77
N ASN A 16 -5.77 39.01 -10.78
CA ASN A 16 -4.32 38.78 -10.93
C ASN A 16 -3.84 37.38 -10.51
N ALA A 17 -4.69 36.53 -9.93
CA ALA A 17 -4.32 35.17 -9.52
C ALA A 17 -4.39 34.15 -10.68
N GLN A 18 -4.84 34.55 -11.87
CA GLN A 18 -4.95 33.70 -13.05
C GLN A 18 -3.87 33.95 -14.12
N GLN A 19 -2.67 34.39 -13.73
CA GLN A 19 -1.50 34.11 -14.56
C GLN A 19 -1.00 32.70 -14.25
N VAL A 20 -1.80 31.71 -14.67
CA VAL A 20 -1.22 30.41 -15.04
C VAL A 20 -0.26 30.74 -16.16
N THR A 21 1.03 30.56 -15.90
CA THR A 21 2.09 30.88 -16.84
C THR A 21 1.88 30.08 -18.12
N ASN A 22 1.38 30.73 -19.17
CA ASN A 22 1.35 30.22 -20.56
C ASN A 22 2.77 30.20 -21.15
N ALA A 23 3.78 29.84 -20.35
CA ALA A 23 5.12 29.64 -20.85
C ALA A 23 5.10 28.39 -21.73
N PRO A 24 5.57 28.47 -22.99
CA PRO A 24 5.68 27.30 -23.84
C PRO A 24 6.56 26.26 -23.12
N PRO A 25 6.19 24.96 -23.20
CA PRO A 25 6.96 23.92 -22.53
C PRO A 25 8.41 24.00 -22.99
N LYS A 26 9.33 24.16 -22.02
CA LYS A 26 10.77 24.16 -22.32
C LYS A 26 11.11 22.91 -23.14
N PRO A 27 11.88 23.02 -24.23
CA PRO A 27 12.24 21.87 -25.04
C PRO A 27 12.94 20.84 -24.14
N ARG A 28 12.42 19.62 -24.15
CA ARG A 28 12.91 18.55 -23.28
C ARG A 28 14.27 18.08 -23.80
N SER A 29 15.27 17.99 -22.92
CA SER A 29 16.64 17.56 -23.24
C SER A 29 16.80 16.05 -23.48
N PHE A 30 15.71 15.29 -23.42
CA PHE A 30 15.71 13.83 -23.53
C PHE A 30 15.23 13.39 -24.91
N THR A 31 15.91 12.43 -25.51
CA THR A 31 15.58 11.84 -26.83
C THR A 31 14.62 10.65 -26.74
N ILE A 32 14.41 10.10 -25.53
CA ILE A 32 13.46 9.01 -25.31
C ILE A 32 12.03 9.53 -25.20
N PRO A 33 11.01 8.80 -25.72
CA PRO A 33 9.61 9.14 -25.51
C PRO A 33 9.29 9.23 -24.02
N GLN A 34 8.51 10.23 -23.65
CA GLN A 34 8.08 10.46 -22.27
C GLN A 34 6.56 10.48 -22.21
N ILE A 35 6.00 9.78 -21.24
CA ILE A 35 4.57 9.74 -20.96
C ILE A 35 4.36 10.33 -19.56
N ASP A 36 3.47 11.31 -19.45
CA ASP A 36 3.04 11.86 -18.15
C ASP A 36 1.83 11.07 -17.65
N LEU A 37 1.97 10.41 -16.51
CA LEU A 37 0.91 9.60 -15.89
C LEU A 37 0.14 10.35 -14.80
N ALA A 38 0.51 11.61 -14.49
CA ALA A 38 -0.08 12.35 -13.37
C ALA A 38 -1.60 12.52 -13.51
N GLN A 39 -2.10 12.66 -14.74
CA GLN A 39 -3.53 12.82 -15.05
C GLN A 39 -4.17 11.56 -15.67
N ASP A 40 -3.42 10.45 -15.83
CA ASP A 40 -3.95 9.20 -16.37
C ASP A 40 -4.69 8.40 -15.28
N THR A 41 -5.84 8.93 -14.87
CA THR A 41 -6.68 8.34 -13.80
C THR A 41 -7.27 6.99 -14.20
N ALA A 42 -7.35 6.68 -15.50
CA ALA A 42 -7.82 5.39 -15.99
C ALA A 42 -6.91 4.21 -15.58
N ARG A 43 -5.66 4.49 -15.19
CA ARG A 43 -4.69 3.49 -14.68
C ARG A 43 -4.64 3.41 -13.16
N GLN A 44 -5.46 4.19 -12.45
CA GLN A 44 -5.46 4.23 -11.00
C GLN A 44 -6.59 3.34 -10.47
N VAL A 45 -6.25 2.43 -9.57
CA VAL A 45 -7.22 1.57 -8.88
C VAL A 45 -7.13 1.83 -7.39
N ILE A 46 -8.28 2.04 -6.76
CA ILE A 46 -8.37 2.18 -5.31
C ILE A 46 -8.43 0.78 -4.70
N VAL A 47 -7.41 0.42 -3.92
CA VAL A 47 -7.38 -0.86 -3.19
C VAL A 47 -8.36 -0.82 -2.02
N ASP A 48 -8.31 0.22 -1.20
CA ASP A 48 -9.21 0.42 -0.05
C ASP A 48 -9.39 1.90 0.27
N ARG A 49 -10.50 2.24 0.92
CA ARG A 49 -10.79 3.59 1.39
C ARG A 49 -11.68 3.53 2.62
N GLU A 50 -11.29 4.26 3.65
CA GLU A 50 -12.09 4.48 4.85
C GLU A 50 -12.08 5.98 5.18
N PRO A 51 -13.24 6.66 5.22
CA PRO A 51 -13.31 8.09 5.53
C PRO A 51 -12.64 8.42 6.87
N GLY A 52 -11.79 9.44 6.89
CA GLY A 52 -11.08 9.89 8.09
C GLY A 52 -9.94 8.98 8.57
N GLN A 53 -9.68 7.87 7.87
CA GLN A 53 -8.63 6.91 8.24
C GLN A 53 -7.54 6.86 7.18
N TYR A 54 -6.30 7.07 7.61
CA TYR A 54 -5.15 6.80 6.76
C TYR A 54 -4.89 5.29 6.67
N LEU A 55 -4.83 4.79 5.43
CA LEU A 55 -4.50 3.40 5.10
C LEU A 55 -3.24 3.43 4.24
N GLY A 56 -2.07 3.30 4.87
CA GLY A 56 -0.79 3.39 4.19
C GLY A 56 -0.06 2.06 4.08
N HIS A 57 1.15 2.11 3.52
CA HIS A 57 2.12 1.01 3.53
C HIS A 57 1.58 -0.38 3.12
N PRO A 58 0.89 -0.49 1.96
CA PRO A 58 0.51 -1.80 1.46
C PRO A 58 1.74 -2.58 1.01
N THR A 59 1.81 -3.83 1.43
CA THR A 59 2.68 -4.83 0.82
C THR A 59 1.83 -5.83 0.06
N THR A 60 2.36 -6.32 -1.06
CA THR A 60 1.61 -7.19 -1.97
C THR A 60 2.43 -8.40 -2.39
N VAL A 61 1.74 -9.47 -2.76
CA VAL A 61 2.34 -10.62 -3.42
C VAL A 61 1.42 -11.11 -4.54
N LEU A 62 2.02 -11.40 -5.70
CA LEU A 62 1.37 -12.07 -6.82
C LEU A 62 1.45 -13.58 -6.61
N LEU A 63 0.32 -14.28 -6.74
CA LEU A 63 0.27 -15.73 -6.63
C LEU A 63 0.72 -16.41 -7.94
N GLU A 64 0.98 -17.71 -7.86
CA GLU A 64 1.51 -18.52 -8.98
C GLU A 64 0.57 -18.61 -10.18
N ASP A 65 -0.70 -18.24 -10.03
CA ASP A 65 -1.64 -18.12 -11.15
C ASP A 65 -1.39 -16.88 -12.02
N ASN A 66 -0.36 -16.07 -11.69
CA ASN A 66 0.03 -14.83 -12.36
C ASN A 66 -1.10 -13.80 -12.49
N LYS A 67 -2.09 -13.86 -11.59
CA LYS A 67 -3.28 -13.02 -11.68
C LYS A 67 -3.81 -12.58 -10.32
N THR A 68 -3.78 -13.46 -9.33
CA THR A 68 -4.29 -13.16 -8.00
C THR A 68 -3.25 -12.38 -7.21
N ILE A 69 -3.63 -11.22 -6.70
CA ILE A 69 -2.79 -10.37 -5.86
C ILE A 69 -3.39 -10.35 -4.46
N LEU A 70 -2.53 -10.55 -3.47
CA LEU A 70 -2.86 -10.37 -2.06
C LEU A 70 -2.24 -9.07 -1.58
N ALA A 71 -3.00 -8.27 -0.82
CA ALA A 71 -2.51 -7.03 -0.22
C ALA A 71 -2.79 -7.01 1.28
N VAL A 72 -1.76 -6.69 2.06
CA VAL A 72 -1.86 -6.43 3.49
C VAL A 72 -1.32 -5.06 3.83
N TYR A 73 -1.95 -4.39 4.79
CA TYR A 73 -1.61 -3.04 5.20
C TYR A 73 -2.13 -2.79 6.63
N PRO A 74 -1.50 -1.92 7.42
CA PRO A 74 -2.03 -1.55 8.71
C PRO A 74 -3.22 -0.60 8.54
N LYS A 75 -4.17 -0.66 9.47
CA LYS A 75 -5.20 0.38 9.64
C LYS A 75 -4.57 1.64 10.27
N GLY A 76 -3.62 2.26 9.57
CA GLY A 76 -2.85 3.40 10.06
C GLY A 76 -1.53 3.62 9.31
N HIS A 77 -0.59 4.26 9.99
CA HIS A 77 0.77 4.52 9.50
C HIS A 77 1.76 3.87 10.48
N GLY A 78 2.20 2.64 10.18
CA GLY A 78 3.10 1.90 11.07
C GLY A 78 2.48 1.49 12.42
N LYS A 79 1.15 1.39 12.51
CA LYS A 79 0.42 0.86 13.67
C LYS A 79 -1.01 0.45 13.30
N GLY A 80 -1.60 -0.41 14.11
CA GLY A 80 -3.01 -0.80 14.02
C GLY A 80 -3.21 -2.18 13.42
N ALA A 81 -4.46 -2.63 13.42
CA ALA A 81 -4.84 -3.93 12.89
C ALA A 81 -4.35 -4.13 11.45
N ILE A 82 -3.84 -5.33 11.14
CA ILE A 82 -3.56 -5.70 9.75
C ILE A 82 -4.89 -5.91 9.03
N LEU A 83 -5.06 -5.21 7.92
CA LEU A 83 -6.16 -5.38 6.99
C LEU A 83 -5.70 -6.21 5.80
N TYR A 84 -6.62 -6.99 5.24
CA TYR A 84 -6.32 -7.95 4.17
C TYR A 84 -7.33 -7.85 3.04
N LYS A 85 -6.84 -7.76 1.80
CA LYS A 85 -7.66 -7.75 0.58
C LYS A 85 -7.04 -8.62 -0.51
N ARG A 86 -7.90 -9.03 -1.44
CA ARG A 86 -7.53 -9.85 -2.60
C ARG A 86 -8.04 -9.20 -3.89
N SER A 87 -7.23 -9.27 -4.92
CA SER A 87 -7.65 -9.10 -6.31
C SER A 87 -7.48 -10.42 -7.06
N THR A 88 -8.40 -10.76 -7.95
CA THR A 88 -8.35 -11.97 -8.80
C THR A 88 -8.23 -11.64 -10.29
N ASP A 89 -7.97 -10.37 -10.61
CA ASP A 89 -7.95 -9.83 -11.97
C ASP A 89 -6.72 -8.96 -12.27
N GLY A 90 -5.61 -9.22 -11.57
CA GLY A 90 -4.36 -8.49 -11.74
C GLY A 90 -4.37 -7.09 -11.14
N GLY A 91 -5.18 -6.86 -10.09
CA GLY A 91 -5.25 -5.60 -9.37
C GLY A 91 -6.23 -4.58 -9.96
N LYS A 92 -7.09 -4.98 -10.91
CA LYS A 92 -8.09 -4.09 -11.53
C LYS A 92 -9.29 -3.86 -10.62
N THR A 93 -9.69 -4.88 -9.86
CA THR A 93 -10.70 -4.79 -8.80
C THR A 93 -10.22 -5.49 -7.54
N TRP A 94 -10.80 -5.11 -6.39
CA TRP A 94 -10.43 -5.62 -5.07
C TRP A 94 -11.67 -6.04 -4.29
N SER A 95 -11.53 -7.12 -3.51
CA SER A 95 -12.59 -7.66 -2.64
C SER A 95 -13.03 -6.65 -1.57
N ALA A 96 -14.01 -7.01 -0.74
CA ALA A 96 -14.11 -6.41 0.59
C ALA A 96 -12.89 -6.79 1.46
N ARG A 97 -12.74 -6.18 2.64
CA ARG A 97 -11.76 -6.65 3.63
C ARG A 97 -12.08 -8.09 4.00
N LEU A 98 -11.08 -8.95 3.94
CA LEU A 98 -11.20 -10.36 4.28
C LEU A 98 -11.07 -10.55 5.79
N ALA A 99 -11.64 -11.63 6.30
CA ALA A 99 -11.48 -12.00 7.70
C ALA A 99 -10.02 -12.32 8.01
N THR A 100 -9.57 -11.91 9.20
CA THR A 100 -8.20 -12.12 9.68
C THR A 100 -8.23 -12.72 11.08
N PRO A 101 -7.18 -13.46 11.49
CA PRO A 101 -7.02 -13.96 12.86
C PRO A 101 -7.09 -12.84 13.90
N LYS A 102 -7.53 -13.15 15.13
CA LYS A 102 -7.80 -12.13 16.16
C LYS A 102 -6.54 -11.38 16.56
N SER A 103 -5.39 -12.06 16.61
CA SER A 103 -4.13 -11.46 17.00
C SER A 103 -3.69 -10.32 16.07
N TRP A 104 -4.14 -10.32 14.80
CA TRP A 104 -3.77 -9.29 13.82
C TRP A 104 -4.23 -7.90 14.25
N GLU A 105 -5.25 -7.80 15.10
CA GLU A 105 -5.70 -6.54 15.70
C GLU A 105 -4.63 -5.89 16.57
N THR A 106 -3.77 -6.70 17.17
CA THR A 106 -2.66 -6.23 18.02
C THR A 106 -1.38 -5.98 17.23
N SER A 107 -1.43 -6.05 15.90
CA SER A 107 -0.28 -5.78 15.06
C SER A 107 0.28 -4.39 15.34
N LEU A 108 1.59 -4.35 15.40
CA LEU A 108 2.36 -3.12 15.45
C LEU A 108 3.15 -3.04 14.15
N GLU A 109 3.40 -1.80 13.70
CA GLU A 109 4.15 -1.56 12.47
C GLU A 109 3.42 -1.97 11.18
N THR A 110 4.07 -1.68 10.05
CA THR A 110 3.72 -2.10 8.70
C THR A 110 3.91 -3.61 8.53
N PRO A 111 2.88 -4.34 8.08
CA PRO A 111 3.03 -5.74 7.76
C PRO A 111 3.73 -5.93 6.42
N THR A 112 4.61 -6.93 6.34
CA THR A 112 5.20 -7.41 5.08
C THR A 112 4.64 -8.78 4.75
N ILE A 113 4.37 -9.06 3.47
CA ILE A 113 3.89 -10.37 3.00
C ILE A 113 4.85 -10.95 1.97
N HIS A 114 5.17 -12.24 2.13
CA HIS A 114 6.09 -12.95 1.27
C HIS A 114 5.56 -14.34 0.93
N ARG A 115 5.85 -14.81 -0.29
CA ARG A 115 5.65 -16.21 -0.67
C ARG A 115 7.00 -16.93 -0.60
N VAL A 116 7.01 -18.10 0.03
CA VAL A 116 8.21 -18.94 0.16
C VAL A 116 7.89 -20.37 -0.23
N ILE A 117 8.90 -21.07 -0.75
CA ILE A 117 8.85 -22.50 -1.05
C ILE A 117 10.04 -23.15 -0.37
N ASP A 118 9.78 -24.00 0.61
CA ASP A 118 10.86 -24.65 1.35
C ASP A 118 11.58 -25.71 0.50
N LYS A 119 12.68 -26.25 1.03
CA LYS A 119 13.48 -27.29 0.36
C LYS A 119 12.71 -28.57 0.02
N ARG A 120 11.56 -28.81 0.64
CA ARG A 120 10.67 -29.96 0.38
C ARG A 120 9.57 -29.61 -0.64
N GLY A 121 9.58 -28.40 -1.20
CA GLY A 121 8.58 -27.92 -2.13
C GLY A 121 7.30 -27.42 -1.46
N LYS A 122 7.26 -27.31 -0.11
CA LYS A 122 6.07 -26.85 0.58
C LYS A 122 5.97 -25.32 0.49
N ARG A 123 4.87 -24.87 -0.10
CA ARG A 123 4.55 -23.47 -0.35
C ARG A 123 3.89 -22.85 0.87
N ARG A 124 4.27 -21.62 1.18
CA ARG A 124 3.66 -20.82 2.26
C ARG A 124 3.62 -19.37 1.86
N LEU A 125 2.63 -18.66 2.39
CA LEU A 125 2.70 -17.23 2.57
C LEU A 125 3.07 -16.95 4.03
N ILE A 126 3.92 -15.96 4.24
CA ILE A 126 4.30 -15.49 5.56
C ILE A 126 4.03 -14.00 5.61
N ILE A 127 3.32 -13.59 6.65
CA ILE A 127 3.17 -12.18 7.04
C ILE A 127 4.04 -11.94 8.26
N PHE A 128 4.71 -10.80 8.29
CA PHE A 128 5.44 -10.32 9.47
C PHE A 128 4.77 -9.06 10.02
N SER A 129 4.59 -9.00 11.34
CA SER A 129 4.27 -7.78 12.08
C SER A 129 5.54 -7.33 12.80
N GLY A 130 5.93 -6.07 12.58
CA GLY A 130 7.15 -5.50 13.13
C GLY A 130 7.05 -5.07 14.60
N LEU A 131 7.93 -4.14 14.97
CA LEU A 131 8.29 -3.78 16.35
C LEU A 131 8.70 -5.01 17.17
N TYR A 132 8.62 -4.91 18.49
CA TYR A 132 9.10 -5.94 19.40
C TYR A 132 7.93 -6.66 20.09
N PRO A 133 7.91 -8.01 20.10
CA PRO A 133 8.70 -8.89 19.25
C PRO A 133 8.18 -8.85 17.81
N ILE A 134 9.05 -9.12 16.83
CA ILE A 134 8.56 -9.44 15.49
C ILE A 134 7.72 -10.70 15.57
N ARG A 135 6.54 -10.67 14.98
CA ARG A 135 5.62 -11.82 14.93
C ARG A 135 5.37 -12.23 13.49
N SER A 136 5.04 -13.50 13.29
CA SER A 136 4.64 -14.01 11.99
C SER A 136 3.29 -14.71 12.00
N SER A 137 2.61 -14.67 10.86
CA SER A 137 1.39 -15.43 10.57
C SER A 137 1.58 -16.16 9.24
N ILE A 138 1.13 -17.40 9.17
CA ILE A 138 1.40 -18.31 8.05
C ILE A 138 0.09 -18.72 7.40
N SER A 139 0.08 -18.76 6.06
CA SER A 139 -0.94 -19.42 5.26
C SER A 139 -0.31 -20.49 4.39
N GLU A 140 -0.95 -21.66 4.33
CA GLU A 140 -0.54 -22.79 3.49
C GLU A 140 -1.56 -23.07 2.37
N ASP A 141 -2.57 -22.20 2.22
CA ASP A 141 -3.71 -22.35 1.31
C ASP A 141 -3.94 -21.10 0.43
N ASP A 142 -2.85 -20.44 0.06
CA ASP A 142 -2.84 -19.25 -0.79
C ASP A 142 -3.65 -18.08 -0.20
N GLY A 143 -3.58 -17.91 1.12
CA GLY A 143 -4.17 -16.80 1.86
C GLY A 143 -5.67 -16.94 2.06
N LYS A 144 -6.23 -18.16 1.99
CA LYS A 144 -7.64 -18.37 2.35
C LYS A 144 -7.80 -18.40 3.86
N THR A 145 -6.85 -19.01 4.57
CA THR A 145 -6.76 -19.03 6.03
C THR A 145 -5.36 -18.65 6.48
N TRP A 146 -5.27 -18.15 7.72
CA TRP A 146 -4.04 -17.66 8.33
C TRP A 146 -3.95 -18.14 9.77
N SER A 147 -2.74 -18.45 10.25
CA SER A 147 -2.49 -18.68 11.67
C SER A 147 -2.55 -17.39 12.48
N GLU A 148 -2.76 -17.49 13.79
CA GLU A 148 -2.49 -16.36 14.69
C GLU A 148 -1.02 -15.89 14.57
N LEU A 149 -0.76 -14.63 14.91
CA LEU A 149 0.57 -14.03 15.00
C LEU A 149 1.34 -14.65 16.16
N GLN A 150 2.47 -15.26 15.87
CA GLN A 150 3.37 -15.86 16.85
C GLN A 150 4.73 -15.14 16.86
N PRO A 151 5.32 -14.86 18.04
CA PRO A 151 6.66 -14.29 18.14
C PRO A 151 7.69 -15.16 17.42
N LEU A 152 8.62 -14.53 16.69
CA LEU A 152 9.73 -15.22 16.03
C LEU A 152 10.97 -15.35 16.92
N GLY A 153 11.03 -14.58 18.00
CA GLY A 153 12.14 -14.56 18.94
C GLY A 153 12.19 -13.27 19.74
N ASP A 154 13.26 -13.13 20.51
CA ASP A 154 13.53 -11.98 21.36
C ASP A 154 14.24 -10.85 20.60
N TYR A 155 13.57 -10.33 19.56
CA TYR A 155 14.09 -9.23 18.76
C TYR A 155 12.96 -8.46 18.07
N GLY A 156 13.25 -7.21 17.70
CA GLY A 156 12.30 -6.29 17.10
C GLY A 156 12.89 -5.50 15.93
N GLY A 157 12.03 -4.82 15.17
CA GLY A 157 12.46 -3.94 14.09
C GLY A 157 11.33 -3.17 13.43
N ILE A 158 11.64 -2.04 12.81
CA ILE A 158 10.70 -1.26 12.00
C ILE A 158 10.91 -1.65 10.54
N VAL A 159 9.82 -1.82 9.78
CA VAL A 159 9.79 -2.41 8.44
C VAL A 159 10.52 -3.75 8.42
N ALA A 160 10.20 -4.59 9.40
CA ALA A 160 10.87 -5.87 9.59
C ALA A 160 10.61 -6.82 8.42
N MET A 161 11.65 -7.57 8.03
CA MET A 161 11.58 -8.57 6.96
C MET A 161 11.06 -7.98 5.63
N GLY A 162 11.55 -6.80 5.23
CA GLY A 162 11.08 -6.08 4.03
C GLY A 162 11.34 -6.77 2.68
N CYS A 163 12.22 -7.77 2.64
CA CYS A 163 12.55 -8.53 1.43
C CYS A 163 12.82 -9.98 1.80
N VAL A 164 12.47 -10.90 0.89
CA VAL A 164 12.88 -12.30 0.94
C VAL A 164 13.54 -12.65 -0.39
N GLU A 165 14.63 -13.42 -0.32
CA GLU A 165 15.27 -14.00 -1.49
C GLU A 165 15.48 -15.50 -1.24
N ARG A 166 15.23 -16.31 -2.27
CA ARG A 166 15.43 -17.75 -2.16
C ARG A 166 16.90 -18.09 -2.32
N LEU A 167 17.45 -18.89 -1.41
CA LEU A 167 18.84 -19.34 -1.53
C LEU A 167 18.93 -20.69 -2.24
N LYS A 168 20.15 -21.12 -2.59
CA LYS A 168 20.39 -22.37 -3.35
C LYS A 168 19.76 -23.60 -2.68
N ASN A 169 19.70 -23.62 -1.36
CA ASN A 169 19.19 -24.72 -0.55
C ASN A 169 17.73 -24.55 -0.10
N GLY A 170 17.03 -23.54 -0.61
CA GLY A 170 15.70 -23.13 -0.13
C GLY A 170 15.83 -21.98 0.85
#